data_AF-A0A8X6YAG0-F1
#
_entry.id   AF-A0A8X6YAG0-F1
#
_cell.length_a   1.000
_cell.length_b   1.000
_cell.length_c   1.000
_cell.angle_alpha   90.00
_cell.angle_beta   90.00
_cell.angle_gamma   90.00
#
_symmetry.space_group_name_H-M   'P 1'
#
loop_
_entity.id
_entity.type
_entity.pdbx_description
1 polymer ?
#
loop_
_entity_poly.entity_id
_entity_poly.type
_entity_poly.pdbx_seq_one_letter_code
_entity_poly.pdbx_strand_id
1 'polypeptide(L)'
;MKVALTFVNNTKKSTRQASRELGSLRTSIQHLMHQLHLKPYYTRLLHGLLWDDPDHRLQFCEIMRNLLTEQPDQLLKIAWIDEACFKLSGHVNRHNSV
;
A
#
# COMPACT_ATOMS: atom_id res chain seq x y z
N MET A 1 11.74 23.42 -8.80
CA MET A 1 10.29 23.28 -9.06
C MET A 1 9.56 22.99 -7.74
N LYS A 2 9.14 24.03 -6.99
CA LYS A 2 8.73 23.91 -5.58
C LYS A 2 7.52 22.99 -5.36
N VAL A 3 6.53 23.02 -6.25
CA VAL A 3 5.29 22.22 -6.15
C VAL A 3 5.56 20.71 -6.25
N ALA A 4 6.45 20.26 -7.14
CA ALA A 4 6.79 18.84 -7.25
C ALA A 4 7.42 18.32 -5.95
N LEU A 5 8.38 19.07 -5.41
CA LEU A 5 9.06 18.75 -4.15
C LEU A 5 8.07 18.66 -2.97
N THR A 6 7.05 19.51 -2.95
CA THR A 6 5.98 19.50 -1.92
C THR A 6 5.24 18.16 -1.85
N PHE A 7 5.01 17.50 -2.99
CA PHE A 7 4.33 16.20 -3.07
C PHE A 7 5.30 15.01 -2.97
N VAL A 8 6.57 15.17 -3.36
CA VAL A 8 7.61 14.14 -3.11
C VAL A 8 7.86 13.98 -1.61
N ASN A 9 7.97 15.10 -0.88
CA ASN A 9 8.20 15.07 0.57
C ASN A 9 6.98 14.57 1.36
N ASN A 10 5.78 14.72 0.80
CA ASN A 10 4.55 14.20 1.41
C ASN A 10 3.52 13.86 0.33
N THR A 11 3.48 12.58 -0.04
CA THR A 11 2.59 12.04 -1.08
C THR A 11 1.11 12.08 -0.72
N LYS A 12 0.79 12.23 0.57
CA LYS A 12 -0.59 12.30 1.08
C LYS A 12 -1.13 13.73 1.18
N LYS A 13 -0.32 14.73 0.81
CA LYS A 13 -0.66 16.14 0.95
C LYS A 13 -1.77 16.54 -0.03
N SER A 14 -2.77 17.27 0.47
CA SER A 14 -3.86 17.77 -0.38
C SER A 14 -3.45 19.03 -1.17
N THR A 15 -4.09 19.26 -2.31
CA THR A 15 -3.89 20.50 -3.10
C THR A 15 -4.27 21.77 -2.33
N ARG A 16 -5.21 21.69 -1.38
CA ARG A 16 -5.59 22.80 -0.50
C ARG A 16 -4.46 23.12 0.49
N GLN A 17 -3.86 22.09 1.08
CA GLN A 17 -2.72 22.27 1.99
C GLN A 17 -1.51 22.82 1.25
N ALA A 18 -1.18 22.27 0.07
CA ALA A 18 -0.09 22.78 -0.76
C ALA A 18 -0.31 24.24 -1.17
N SER A 19 -1.56 24.65 -1.45
CA SER A 19 -1.93 26.04 -1.75
C SER A 19 -1.62 26.99 -0.59
N ARG A 20 -1.97 26.59 0.64
CA ARG A 20 -1.68 27.37 1.85
C ARG A 20 -0.19 27.47 2.13
N GLU A 21 0.56 26.38 1.98
CA GLU A 21 2.01 26.33 2.25
C GLU A 21 2.83 27.13 1.22
N LEU A 22 2.42 27.10 -0.05
CA LEU A 22 3.15 27.74 -1.16
C LEU A 22 2.64 29.15 -1.49
N GLY A 23 1.60 29.64 -0.81
CA GLY A 23 0.94 30.91 -1.12
C GLY A 23 0.41 30.99 -2.57
N SER A 24 0.14 29.84 -3.19
CA SER A 24 -0.25 29.73 -4.60
C SER A 24 -1.72 29.36 -4.71
N LEU A 25 -2.40 29.82 -5.77
CA LEU A 25 -3.77 29.42 -6.03
C LEU A 25 -3.88 27.90 -6.25
N ARG A 26 -4.94 27.30 -5.73
CA ARG A 26 -5.18 25.85 -5.86
C ARG A 26 -5.26 25.41 -7.32
N THR A 27 -5.86 26.23 -8.19
CA THR A 27 -5.98 25.97 -9.64
C THR A 27 -4.62 25.88 -10.32
N SER A 28 -3.69 26.78 -9.99
CA SER A 28 -2.31 26.75 -10.50
C SER A 28 -1.57 25.48 -10.06
N ILE A 29 -1.77 25.04 -8.82
CA ILE A 29 -1.20 23.78 -8.33
C ILE A 29 -1.78 22.59 -9.09
N GLN A 30 -3.10 22.55 -9.31
CA GLN A 30 -3.74 21.48 -10.07
C GLN A 30 -3.26 21.44 -11.53
N HIS A 31 -3.12 22.60 -12.17
CA HIS A 31 -2.59 22.71 -13.52
C HIS A 31 -1.15 22.18 -13.60
N LEU A 32 -0.30 22.59 -12.66
CA LEU A 32 1.09 22.12 -12.63
C LEU A 32 1.18 20.63 -12.30
N MET A 33 0.34 20.09 -11.42
CA MET A 33 0.27 18.64 -11.17
C MET A 33 -0.06 17.88 -12.46
N HIS A 34 -0.96 18.40 -13.28
CA HIS A 34 -1.31 17.80 -14.56
C HIS A 34 -0.14 17.87 -15.56
N GLN A 35 0.55 19.01 -15.65
CA GLN A 35 1.75 19.17 -16.49
C GLN A 35 2.91 18.26 -16.05
N LEU A 36 3.00 17.98 -14.75
CA LEU A 36 3.99 17.09 -14.16
C LEU A 36 3.60 15.61 -14.15
N HIS A 37 2.43 15.27 -14.68
CA HIS A 37 1.88 13.90 -14.63
C HIS A 37 1.78 13.31 -13.22
N LEU A 38 1.59 14.16 -12.21
CA LEU A 38 1.40 13.73 -10.82
C LEU A 38 -0.01 13.16 -10.65
N LYS A 39 -0.08 11.90 -10.23
CA LYS A 39 -1.36 11.24 -9.88
C LYS A 39 -1.64 11.33 -8.38
N PRO A 40 -2.90 11.52 -7.97
CA PRO A 40 -3.28 11.44 -6.57
C PRO A 40 -2.87 10.10 -5.96
N TYR A 41 -2.37 10.13 -4.74
CA TYR A 41 -2.09 8.91 -3.99
C TYR A 41 -3.41 8.31 -3.46
N TYR A 42 -3.70 7.07 -3.85
CA TYR A 42 -4.84 6.33 -3.32
C TYR A 42 -4.47 5.67 -2.00
N THR A 43 -5.18 6.02 -0.93
CA THR A 43 -5.02 5.37 0.37
C THR A 43 -5.47 3.92 0.28
N ARG A 44 -4.52 3.00 0.47
CA ARG A 44 -4.80 1.57 0.59
C ARG A 44 -4.89 1.21 2.07
N LEU A 45 -5.90 0.43 2.44
CA LEU A 45 -5.94 -0.24 3.73
C LEU A 45 -4.97 -1.41 3.65
N LEU A 46 -3.90 -1.35 4.43
CA LEU A 46 -2.91 -2.42 4.54
C LEU A 46 -3.02 -3.03 5.94
N HIS A 47 -2.64 -4.30 6.07
CA HIS A 47 -2.55 -4.94 7.37
C HIS A 47 -1.53 -4.20 8.24
N GLY A 48 -1.87 -3.95 9.51
CA GLY A 48 -0.96 -3.32 10.45
C GLY A 48 0.16 -4.29 10.80
N LEU A 49 1.40 -3.96 10.46
CA LEU A 49 2.57 -4.77 10.80
C LEU A 49 3.12 -4.32 12.16
N LEU A 50 3.53 -5.29 12.98
CA LEU A 50 4.37 -5.07 14.15
C LEU A 50 5.82 -4.81 13.74
N TRP A 51 6.63 -4.32 14.68
CA TRP A 51 8.00 -3.91 14.38
C TRP A 51 8.90 -5.08 13.93
N ASP A 52 8.70 -6.28 14.48
CA ASP A 52 9.44 -7.50 14.10
C ASP A 52 8.87 -8.23 12.87
N ASP A 53 7.65 -7.90 12.43
CA ASP A 53 7.02 -8.60 11.30
C ASP A 53 7.83 -8.56 10.00
N PRO A 54 8.52 -7.46 9.63
CA PRO A 54 9.33 -7.43 8.42
C PRO A 54 10.41 -8.51 8.41
N ASP A 55 11.10 -8.70 9.53
CA ASP A 55 12.20 -9.65 9.65
C ASP A 55 11.69 -11.08 9.62
N HIS A 56 10.61 -11.39 10.35
CA HIS A 56 9.97 -12.70 10.32
C HIS A 56 9.42 -13.04 8.93
N ARG A 57 8.83 -12.07 8.22
CA ARG A 57 8.34 -12.27 6.84
C ARG A 57 9.48 -12.53 5.87
N LEU A 58 10.59 -11.80 6.00
CA LEU A 58 11.76 -12.00 5.16
C LEU A 58 12.36 -13.39 5.38
N GLN A 59 12.53 -13.78 6.65
CA GLN A 59 13.03 -15.10 7.02
C GLN A 59 12.15 -16.22 6.44
N PHE A 60 10.83 -16.10 6.56
CA PHE A 60 9.89 -17.05 5.94
C PHE A 60 10.08 -17.13 4.42
N CYS A 61 10.21 -15.99 3.73
CA CYS A 61 10.45 -15.96 2.30
C CYS A 61 11.76 -16.66 1.90
N GLU A 62 12.83 -16.47 2.67
CA GLU A 62 14.11 -17.14 2.42
C GLU A 62 14.02 -18.65 2.63
N ILE A 63 13.37 -19.09 3.70
CA ILE A 63 13.11 -20.50 3.98
C ILE A 63 12.33 -21.14 2.84
N MET A 64 11.21 -20.51 2.44
CA MET A 64 10.39 -21.00 1.34
C MET A 64 11.19 -21.03 0.03
N ARG A 65 11.95 -19.97 -0.28
CA ARG A 65 12.78 -19.94 -1.50
C ARG A 65 13.77 -21.11 -1.55
N ASN A 66 14.46 -21.39 -0.45
CA ASN A 66 15.41 -22.51 -0.38
C ASN A 66 14.68 -23.85 -0.55
N LEU A 67 13.57 -24.05 0.15
CA LEU A 67 12.74 -25.26 0.03
C LEU A 67 12.31 -25.52 -1.42
N LEU A 68 11.90 -24.48 -2.15
CA LEU A 68 11.49 -24.60 -3.56
C LEU A 68 12.65 -24.83 -4.51
N THR A 69 13.84 -24.36 -4.15
CA THR A 69 15.06 -24.59 -4.94
C THR A 69 15.49 -26.05 -4.84
N GLU A 70 15.41 -26.64 -3.64
CA GLU A 70 15.80 -28.02 -3.39
C GLU A 70 14.71 -29.02 -3.78
N GLN A 71 13.45 -28.68 -3.56
CA GLN A 71 12.29 -29.57 -3.77
C GLN A 71 11.13 -28.81 -4.42
N PRO A 72 11.15 -28.64 -5.76
CA PRO A 72 10.13 -27.87 -6.49
C PRO A 72 8.71 -28.40 -6.28
N ASP A 73 8.55 -29.72 -6.17
CA ASP A 73 7.25 -30.39 -6.00
C ASP A 73 6.65 -30.20 -4.60
N GLN A 74 7.39 -29.59 -3.66
CA GLN A 74 6.95 -29.44 -2.29
C GLN A 74 5.71 -28.54 -2.17
N LEU A 75 5.53 -27.56 -3.05
CA LEU A 75 4.31 -26.73 -3.08
C LEU A 75 3.04 -27.56 -3.30
N LEU A 76 3.13 -28.61 -4.12
CA LEU A 76 1.99 -29.46 -4.45
C LEU A 76 1.54 -30.31 -3.25
N LYS A 77 2.38 -30.42 -2.22
CA LYS A 77 2.10 -31.16 -1.00
C LYS A 77 1.56 -30.27 0.13
N ILE A 78 1.48 -28.96 -0.08
CA ILE A 78 1.00 -28.01 0.93
C ILE A 78 -0.48 -27.71 0.68
N ALA A 79 -1.31 -27.95 1.70
CA ALA A 79 -2.69 -27.47 1.74
C ALA A 79 -2.74 -26.15 2.52
N TRP A 80 -3.17 -25.08 1.85
CA TRP A 80 -3.40 -23.77 2.47
C TRP A 80 -4.85 -23.65 2.91
N ILE A 81 -5.07 -23.33 4.18
CA ILE A 81 -6.40 -23.19 4.77
C ILE A 81 -6.43 -21.85 5.52
N ASP A 82 -7.55 -21.15 5.42
CA ASP A 82 -7.81 -19.91 6.16
C ASP A 82 -9.26 -19.90 6.66
N GLU A 83 -9.53 -19.14 7.73
CA GLU A 83 -10.85 -18.99 8.30
C GLU A 83 -11.50 -17.67 7.84
N ALA A 84 -12.77 -17.76 7.42
CA ALA A 84 -13.57 -16.59 7.06
C ALA A 84 -14.74 -16.39 8.02
N CYS A 85 -14.93 -15.16 8.50
CA CYS A 85 -16.05 -14.79 9.34
C CYS A 85 -17.20 -14.18 8.51
N PHE A 86 -18.35 -14.84 8.51
CA PHE A 86 -19.57 -14.36 7.86
C PHE A 86 -20.54 -13.77 8.91
N LYS A 87 -21.03 -12.56 8.66
CA LYS A 87 -21.95 -11.86 9.57
C LYS A 87 -23.32 -11.71 8.93
N LEU A 88 -24.38 -12.10 9.64
CA LEU A 88 -25.78 -11.96 9.20
C LEU A 88 -26.28 -10.50 9.23
N SER A 89 -25.52 -9.58 9.82
CA SER A 89 -25.87 -8.15 9.94
C SER A 89 -25.59 -7.32 8.68
N GLY A 90 -25.31 -7.96 7.54
CA GLY A 90 -24.97 -7.28 6.27
C GLY A 90 -23.59 -6.61 6.24
N HIS A 91 -22.80 -6.73 7.32
CA HIS A 91 -21.44 -6.18 7.37
C HIS A 91 -20.46 -7.15 6.70
N VAL A 92 -19.97 -6.78 5.52
CA VAL A 92 -18.92 -7.53 4.81
C VAL A 92 -17.55 -7.22 5.41
N ASN A 93 -16.81 -8.26 5.79
CA ASN A 93 -15.42 -8.11 6.20
C ASN A 93 -14.53 -7.79 4.97
N ARG A 94 -14.25 -6.51 4.76
CA ARG A 94 -13.40 -6.03 3.65
C ARG A 94 -11.92 -6.45 3.79
N HIS A 95 -11.51 -7.02 4.92
CA HIS A 95 -10.13 -7.48 5.12
C HIS A 95 -9.85 -8.85 4.49
N ASN A 96 -10.88 -9.68 4.33
CA ASN A 96 -10.78 -11.03 3.74
C ASN A 96 -11.50 -11.11 2.38
N SER A 97 -11.96 -9.98 1.84
CA SER A 97 -12.63 -9.92 0.54
C SER A 97 -11.60 -9.57 -0.53
N VAL A 98 -11.33 -10.53 -1.42
CA VAL A 98 -10.48 -10.37 -2.62
C VAL A 98 -11.09 -9.33 -3.56
#